data_AF-A0A832HAW4-F1
#
_entry.id   AF-A0A832HAW4-F1
#
_cell.length_a   1.000
_cell.length_b   1.000
_cell.length_c   1.000
_cell.angle_alpha   90.00
_cell.angle_beta   90.00
_cell.angle_gamma   90.00
#
_symmetry.space_group_name_H-M   'P 1'
#
loop_
_entity.id
_entity.type
_entity.pdbx_description
1 polymer ?
#
loop_
_entity_poly.entity_id
_entity_poly.type
_entity_poly.pdbx_seq_one_letter_code
_entity_poly.pdbx_strand_id
1 'polypeptide(L)'
;MDTEKFKMGWLVVAFDLPVKTPLQRKRATQFRDYLLDDGYQMMQFSVYIRSCVTFARQETHMDRLKRHLPPEGAVRAVFVTRAQWENSFVIHGAPAQEGEPEAMPEQIQLW
;
A
#
# COMPACT_ATOMS: atom_id res chain seq x y z
N MET A 1 30.59 -6.94 -0.42
CA MET A 1 29.27 -7.47 -0.80
C MET A 1 28.37 -6.27 -0.91
N ASP A 2 27.78 -6.03 -2.07
CA ASP A 2 27.03 -4.81 -2.36
C ASP A 2 25.67 -4.84 -1.61
N THR A 3 25.69 -4.39 -0.36
CA THR A 3 24.55 -4.34 0.58
C THR A 3 23.43 -3.42 0.10
N GLU A 4 23.72 -2.58 -0.88
CA GLU A 4 22.79 -1.75 -1.64
C GLU A 4 21.71 -2.58 -2.36
N LYS A 5 21.89 -3.87 -2.63
CA LYS A 5 20.88 -4.69 -3.32
C LYS A 5 19.71 -5.16 -2.45
N PHE A 6 19.75 -4.95 -1.14
CA PHE A 6 18.61 -5.15 -0.24
C PHE A 6 17.78 -3.87 -0.03
N LYS A 7 17.99 -2.86 -0.88
CA LYS A 7 17.26 -1.59 -0.95
C LYS A 7 15.76 -1.79 -0.83
N MET A 8 15.24 -1.35 0.32
CA MET A 8 13.95 -0.72 0.54
C MET A 8 13.05 -0.63 -0.71
N GLY A 9 11.87 -1.22 -0.63
CA GLY A 9 10.83 -1.09 -1.66
C GLY A 9 9.46 -0.87 -1.02
N TRP A 10 8.43 -0.88 -1.85
CA TRP A 10 7.06 -0.60 -1.47
C TRP A 10 6.19 -1.80 -1.83
N LEU A 11 5.43 -2.29 -0.86
CA LEU A 11 4.33 -3.20 -1.11
C LEU A 11 3.09 -2.36 -1.42
N VAL A 12 2.72 -2.31 -2.70
CA VAL A 12 1.50 -1.66 -3.18
C VAL A 12 0.36 -2.66 -3.13
N VAL A 13 -0.74 -2.30 -2.48
CA VAL A 13 -1.96 -3.08 -2.38
C VAL A 13 -3.09 -2.27 -3.00
N ALA A 14 -3.60 -2.78 -4.12
CA ALA A 14 -4.81 -2.27 -4.75
C ALA A 14 -5.96 -3.23 -4.51
N PHE A 15 -7.17 -2.71 -4.29
CA PHE A 15 -8.35 -3.55 -4.12
C PHE A 15 -9.57 -3.03 -4.85
N ASP A 16 -10.46 -3.95 -5.21
CA ASP A 16 -11.80 -3.66 -5.67
C ASP A 16 -12.77 -4.53 -4.89
N LEU A 17 -13.46 -3.91 -3.92
CA LEU A 17 -14.35 -4.60 -3.00
C LEU A 17 -15.79 -4.16 -3.27
N PRO A 18 -16.76 -5.07 -3.24
CA PRO A 18 -18.15 -4.69 -3.41
C PRO A 18 -18.62 -3.81 -2.24
N VAL A 19 -19.50 -2.84 -2.52
CA VAL A 19 -20.00 -1.85 -1.55
C VAL A 19 -21.52 -1.60 -1.67
N LYS A 20 -22.25 -2.47 -2.38
CA LYS A 20 -23.68 -2.27 -2.68
C LYS A 20 -24.56 -2.47 -1.44
N THR A 21 -24.23 -3.44 -0.59
CA THR A 21 -24.97 -3.73 0.65
C THR A 21 -24.30 -3.12 1.89
N PRO A 22 -25.04 -2.90 3.00
CA PRO A 22 -24.44 -2.45 4.27
C PRO A 22 -23.34 -3.39 4.78
N LEU A 23 -23.53 -4.71 4.61
CA LEU A 23 -22.54 -5.71 5.00
C LEU A 23 -21.25 -5.60 4.17
N GLN A 24 -21.40 -5.42 2.86
CA GLN A 24 -20.30 -5.21 1.92
C GLN A 24 -19.51 -3.94 2.26
N ARG A 25 -20.19 -2.82 2.52
CA ARG A 25 -19.53 -1.57 2.99
C ARG A 25 -18.77 -1.78 4.29
N LYS A 26 -19.38 -2.45 5.27
CA LYS A 26 -18.70 -2.77 6.55
C LYS A 26 -17.43 -3.57 6.33
N ARG A 27 -17.47 -4.61 5.48
CA ARG A 27 -16.29 -5.44 5.15
C ARG A 27 -15.20 -4.65 4.42
N ALA A 28 -15.58 -3.78 3.49
CA ALA A 28 -14.64 -2.91 2.78
C ALA A 28 -13.95 -1.93 3.74
N THR A 29 -14.71 -1.30 4.64
CA THR A 29 -14.17 -0.45 5.71
C THR A 29 -13.23 -1.23 6.62
N GLN A 30 -13.61 -2.42 7.07
CA GLN A 30 -12.77 -3.26 7.93
C GLN A 30 -11.44 -3.65 7.25
N PHE A 31 -11.46 -3.98 5.95
CA PHE A 31 -10.23 -4.30 5.23
C PHE A 31 -9.32 -3.07 5.10
N ARG A 32 -9.90 -1.91 4.80
CA ARG A 32 -9.17 -0.63 4.80
C ARG A 32 -8.54 -0.35 6.16
N ASP A 33 -9.31 -0.46 7.23
CA ASP A 33 -8.86 -0.13 8.57
C ASP A 33 -7.74 -1.09 9.01
N TYR A 34 -7.86 -2.38 8.67
CA TYR A 34 -6.77 -3.35 8.81
C TYR A 34 -5.48 -2.92 8.09
N LEU A 35 -5.56 -2.42 6.85
CA LEU A 35 -4.38 -1.94 6.14
C LEU A 35 -3.74 -0.77 6.89
N LEU A 36 -4.53 0.19 7.35
CA LEU A 36 -4.02 1.33 8.12
C LEU A 36 -3.37 0.87 9.44
N ASP A 37 -4.01 -0.05 10.16
CA ASP A 37 -3.51 -0.61 11.43
C ASP A 37 -2.22 -1.43 11.25
N ASP A 38 -2.08 -2.17 10.14
CA ASP A 38 -0.82 -2.86 9.79
C ASP A 38 0.24 -1.87 9.28
N GLY A 39 -0.08 -0.58 9.19
CA GLY A 39 0.81 0.53 8.85
C GLY A 39 1.00 0.74 7.35
N TYR A 40 -0.03 0.46 6.55
CA TYR A 40 -0.10 0.96 5.19
C TYR A 40 -0.56 2.42 5.21
N GLN A 41 -0.13 3.18 4.21
CA GLN A 41 -0.58 4.53 3.94
C GLN A 41 -1.49 4.53 2.71
N MET A 42 -2.52 5.35 2.75
CA MET A 42 -3.41 5.54 1.61
C MET A 42 -2.73 6.45 0.58
N MET A 43 -2.55 5.94 -0.64
CA MET A 43 -1.99 6.69 -1.76
C MET A 43 -3.09 7.29 -2.63
N GLN A 44 -4.06 6.48 -2.98
CA GLN A 44 -5.25 6.86 -3.73
C GLN A 44 -6.44 6.04 -3.24
N PHE A 45 -7.65 6.35 -3.73
CA PHE A 45 -8.81 5.51 -3.44
C PHE A 45 -8.53 4.06 -3.87
N SER A 46 -8.70 3.17 -2.89
CA SER A 46 -8.45 1.73 -3.03
C SER A 46 -7.01 1.33 -3.39
N VAL A 47 -6.03 2.22 -3.21
CA VAL A 47 -4.59 1.94 -3.40
C VAL A 47 -3.83 2.37 -2.15
N TYR A 48 -3.14 1.40 -1.54
CA TYR A 48 -2.44 1.55 -0.28
C TYR A 48 -1.00 1.06 -0.43
N ILE A 49 -0.07 1.69 0.27
CA ILE A 49 1.35 1.37 0.18
C ILE A 49 1.99 1.16 1.55
N ARG A 50 2.98 0.28 1.60
CA ARG A 50 3.78 0.05 2.79
C ARG A 50 5.25 -0.10 2.43
N SER A 51 6.12 0.68 3.08
CA SER A 51 7.55 0.51 2.92
C SER A 51 8.01 -0.81 3.56
N CYS A 52 8.75 -1.59 2.77
CA CYS A 52 9.34 -2.85 3.17
C CYS A 52 10.84 -2.75 2.97
N VAL A 53 11.57 -2.71 4.08
CA VAL A 53 13.04 -2.56 4.08
C VAL A 53 13.76 -3.86 3.74
N THR A 54 13.10 -5.02 3.90
CA THR A 54 13.67 -6.34 3.63
C THR A 54 12.66 -7.28 2.98
N PHE A 55 13.16 -8.29 2.26
CA PHE A 55 12.33 -9.35 1.67
C PHE A 55 11.55 -10.13 2.74
N ALA A 56 12.16 -10.42 3.89
CA ALA A 56 11.48 -11.09 5.00
C ALA A 56 10.28 -10.29 5.54
N ARG A 57 10.40 -8.95 5.60
CA ARG A 57 9.27 -8.07 5.96
C ARG A 57 8.19 -8.11 4.89
N GLN A 58 8.57 -8.09 3.61
CA GLN A 58 7.63 -8.22 2.50
C GLN A 58 6.83 -9.53 2.60
N GLU A 59 7.47 -10.68 2.83
CA GLU A 59 6.78 -11.97 2.99
C GLU A 59 5.85 -11.96 4.20
N THR A 60 6.32 -11.44 5.33
CA THR A 60 5.50 -11.31 6.55
C THR A 60 4.21 -10.53 6.28
N HIS A 61 4.30 -9.38 5.62
CA HIS A 61 3.12 -8.55 5.33
C HIS A 61 2.26 -9.15 4.23
N MET A 62 2.83 -9.85 3.25
CA MET A 62 2.07 -10.61 2.27
C MET A 62 1.21 -11.71 2.92
N ASP A 63 1.77 -12.43 3.89
CA ASP A 63 1.03 -13.47 4.61
C ASP A 63 -0.07 -12.91 5.50
N ARG A 64 0.19 -11.77 6.16
CA ARG A 64 -0.85 -11.05 6.90
C ARG A 64 -1.98 -10.60 5.97
N LEU A 65 -1.64 -10.02 4.82
CA LEU A 65 -2.61 -9.58 3.81
C LEU A 65 -3.52 -10.74 3.37
N LYS A 66 -2.94 -11.91 3.05
CA LYS A 66 -3.70 -13.12 2.67
C LYS A 66 -4.67 -13.56 3.74
N ARG A 67 -4.27 -13.51 5.02
CA ARG A 67 -5.11 -13.92 6.16
C ARG A 67 -6.29 -12.99 6.43
N HIS A 68 -6.19 -11.73 6.01
CA HIS A 68 -7.22 -10.71 6.22
C HIS A 68 -8.01 -10.39 4.95
N LEU A 69 -7.94 -11.25 3.93
CA LEU A 69 -8.71 -11.04 2.70
C LEU A 69 -10.22 -11.02 3.00
N PRO A 70 -10.95 -10.03 2.45
CA PRO A 70 -12.41 -10.07 2.51
C PRO A 70 -12.94 -11.23 1.67
N PRO A 71 -14.12 -11.77 2.00
CA PRO A 71 -14.70 -12.93 1.31
C PRO A 71 -15.13 -12.64 -0.13
N GLU A 72 -15.26 -11.37 -0.51
CA GLU A 72 -15.68 -10.93 -1.84
C GLU A 72 -14.76 -9.80 -2.31
N GLY A 73 -14.63 -9.66 -3.64
CA GLY A 73 -13.78 -8.65 -4.28
C GLY A 73 -12.42 -9.20 -4.71
N ALA A 74 -11.57 -8.31 -5.20
CA ALA A 74 -10.23 -8.62 -5.66
C ALA A 74 -9.21 -7.76 -4.94
N VAL A 75 -8.11 -8.37 -4.50
CA VAL A 75 -6.96 -7.69 -3.94
C VAL A 75 -5.74 -8.04 -4.78
N ARG A 76 -5.00 -7.03 -5.21
CA ARG A 76 -3.75 -7.16 -5.94
C ARG A 76 -2.63 -6.56 -5.12
N ALA A 77 -1.57 -7.33 -4.92
CA ALA A 77 -0.36 -6.87 -4.27
C ALA A 77 0.81 -6.87 -5.27
N VAL A 78 1.56 -5.77 -5.34
CA VAL A 78 2.72 -5.59 -6.21
C VAL A 78 3.87 -5.05 -5.38
N PHE A 79 5.05 -5.65 -5.52
CA PHE A 79 6.26 -5.07 -4.96
C PHE A 79 6.89 -4.12 -5.97
N VAL A 80 7.15 -2.89 -5.54
CA VAL A 80 7.79 -1.84 -6.32
C VAL A 80 9.11 -1.49 -5.65
N THR A 81 10.23 -1.65 -6.35
CA THR A 81 11.55 -1.30 -5.82
C THR A 81 11.67 0.20 -5.62
N ARG A 82 12.58 0.67 -4.74
CA ARG A 82 12.90 2.10 -4.62
C ARG A 82 13.20 2.76 -5.97
N ALA A 83 14.00 2.11 -6.82
CA ALA A 83 14.35 2.68 -8.13
C ALA A 83 13.13 2.83 -9.06
N GLN A 84 12.19 1.88 -9.02
CA GLN A 84 10.93 2.01 -9.78
C GLN A 84 10.04 3.10 -9.18
N TRP A 85 10.02 3.22 -7.86
CA TRP A 85 9.26 4.24 -7.14
C TRP A 85 9.76 5.66 -7.44
N GLU A 86 11.08 5.87 -7.38
CA GLU A 86 11.73 7.15 -7.70
C GLU A 86 11.53 7.57 -9.17
N ASN A 87 11.30 6.61 -10.07
CA ASN A 87 10.98 6.85 -11.48
C ASN A 87 9.47 6.91 -11.77
N SER A 88 8.62 6.99 -10.74
CA SER A 88 7.18 7.14 -10.91
C SER A 88 6.76 8.61 -11.04
N PHE A 89 5.62 8.85 -11.67
CA PHE A 89 5.09 10.19 -11.88
C PHE A 89 3.65 10.26 -11.36
N VAL A 90 3.33 11.34 -10.64
CA VAL A 90 1.96 11.70 -10.32
C VAL A 90 1.48 12.69 -11.38
N ILE A 91 0.39 12.34 -12.07
CA ILE A 91 -0.16 13.14 -13.16
C ILE A 91 -1.59 13.53 -12.75
N HIS A 92 -1.84 14.84 -12.70
CA HIS A 92 -3.15 15.39 -12.35
C HIS A 92 -3.89 15.91 -13.59
N GLY A 93 -5.21 15.72 -13.61
CA GLY A 93 -6.08 16.38 -14.57
C GLY A 93 -6.34 17.85 -14.19
N ALA A 94 -6.90 18.61 -15.11
CA ALA A 94 -7.27 20.02 -14.86
C ALA A 94 -8.62 20.13 -14.14
N PRO A 95 -8.81 21.12 -13.25
CA PRO A 95 -7.80 22.04 -12.73
C PRO A 95 -6.89 21.36 -11.69
N ALA A 96 -5.58 21.62 -11.77
CA ALA A 96 -4.63 21.03 -10.83
C ALA A 96 -4.90 21.56 -9.42
N GLN A 97 -5.17 20.66 -8.48
CA GLN A 97 -5.12 20.98 -7.06
C GLN A 97 -3.68 20.81 -6.59
N GLU A 98 -3.07 21.92 -6.15
CA GLU A 98 -1.81 21.87 -5.41
C GLU A 98 -2.08 21.19 -4.05
N GLY A 99 -1.44 20.04 -3.83
CA GLY A 99 -1.46 19.33 -2.56
C GLY A 99 -0.06 19.36 -1.93
N GLU A 100 0.01 19.22 -0.61
CA GLU A 100 1.29 19.02 0.06
C GLU A 100 1.92 17.68 -0.38
N PRO A 101 3.26 17.60 -0.49
CA PRO A 101 3.95 16.35 -0.74
C PRO A 101 3.56 15.29 0.29
N GLU A 102 3.47 14.03 -0.14
CA GLU A 102 3.23 12.91 0.78
C GLU A 102 4.29 12.91 1.89
N ALA A 103 3.84 12.86 3.14
CA ALA A 103 4.73 12.77 4.28
C ALA A 103 5.55 11.46 4.20
N MET A 104 6.85 11.54 4.48
CA MET A 104 7.68 10.33 4.54
C MET A 104 7.10 9.36 5.58
N PRO A 105 6.90 8.08 5.24
CA PRO A 105 6.47 7.10 6.21
C PRO A 105 7.44 7.00 7.38
N GLU A 106 6.90 6.97 8.60
CA GLU A 106 7.66 6.78 9.84
C GLU A 106 8.53 5.51 9.79
N GLN A 107 8.07 4.49 9.08
CA GLN A 107 8.76 3.24 8.87
C GLN A 107 10.10 3.41 8.13
N ILE A 108 10.33 4.53 7.45
CA ILE A 108 11.61 4.85 6.79
C ILE A 108 12.55 5.61 7.75
N GLN A 109 12.03 6.26 8.80
CA GLN A 109 12.82 7.10 9.72
C GLN A 109 13.62 6.30 10.76
N LEU A 110 13.29 5.02 10.97
CA LEU A 110 13.88 4.17 12.01
C LEU A 110 15.03 3.28 11.51
N TRP A 111 15.69 3.65 10.41
CA TRP A 111 16.81 2.92 9.80
C TRP A 111 17.99 3.82 9.50
#